data_AF-A0A9P3M1D1-F1
#
_entry.id   AF-A0A9P3M1D1-F1
#
_cell.length_a   1.000
_cell.length_b   1.000
_cell.length_c   1.000
_cell.angle_alpha   90.00
_cell.angle_beta   90.00
_cell.angle_gamma   90.00
#
_symmetry.space_group_name_H-M   'P 1'
#
loop_
_entity.id
_entity.type
_entity.pdbx_description
1 polymer ?
#
loop_
_entity_poly.entity_id
_entity_poly.type
_entity_poly.pdbx_seq_one_letter_code
_entity_poly.pdbx_strand_id
1 'polypeptide(L)'
;MSNIEDDDYESVLLVIRECYVYKVPPLTSSRGHKAADWGNVDKPLWSGRLRIIAVGKKCFIRLEDGKTGELFASCPYEENKGCVEPVTDSSRYFVVRIEDQGRHAFLGLGFLDRSHAFDFNVALQDHFKHLAAEQKAAEQKKLGTQQPKMDFSLKEGQTINLTIAGGIGSGAGSSQRRTRPARPAVPEQEGALPPLLPPPPPPGKRK
;
A
#
# COMPACT_ATOMS: atom_id res chain seq x y z
N MET A 1 -25.40 11.04 -11.06
CA MET A 1 -25.57 9.62 -10.72
C MET A 1 -24.66 8.85 -11.66
N SER A 2 -23.50 8.39 -11.18
CA SER A 2 -22.65 7.52 -12.00
C SER A 2 -23.15 6.09 -11.81
N ASN A 3 -23.60 5.47 -12.90
CA ASN A 3 -23.95 4.05 -12.95
C ASN A 3 -22.85 3.25 -12.26
N ILE A 4 -23.22 2.55 -11.21
CA ILE A 4 -22.54 1.33 -10.81
C ILE A 4 -23.02 0.33 -11.86
N GLU A 5 -22.13 -0.09 -12.75
CA GLU A 5 -22.46 -1.18 -13.67
C GLU A 5 -22.65 -2.42 -12.79
N ASP A 6 -23.76 -3.16 -12.93
CA ASP A 6 -24.13 -4.33 -12.11
C ASP A 6 -23.07 -5.47 -12.10
N ASP A 7 -21.97 -5.32 -12.85
CA ASP A 7 -20.82 -6.23 -12.93
C ASP A 7 -19.62 -5.78 -12.05
N ASP A 8 -19.68 -4.61 -11.39
CA ASP A 8 -18.60 -4.15 -10.52
C ASP A 8 -18.55 -4.99 -9.22
N TYR A 9 -17.48 -5.77 -9.06
CA TYR A 9 -17.25 -6.60 -7.88
C TYR A 9 -17.13 -5.75 -6.60
N GLU A 10 -17.93 -6.08 -5.58
CA GLU A 10 -17.83 -5.51 -4.23
C GLU A 10 -16.83 -6.33 -3.39
N SER A 11 -15.74 -5.71 -2.97
CA SER A 11 -14.74 -6.30 -2.09
C SER A 11 -14.68 -5.57 -0.75
N VAL A 12 -14.66 -6.31 0.35
CA VAL A 12 -14.47 -5.73 1.69
C VAL A 12 -12.98 -5.71 2.00
N LEU A 13 -12.40 -4.51 2.11
CA LEU A 13 -10.97 -4.32 2.38
C LEU A 13 -10.65 -4.42 3.86
N LEU A 14 -11.51 -3.84 4.70
CA LEU A 14 -11.27 -3.78 6.15
C LEU A 14 -12.59 -3.71 6.91
N VAL A 15 -12.63 -4.39 8.06
CA VAL A 15 -13.73 -4.31 9.02
C VAL A 15 -13.16 -4.01 10.40
N ILE A 16 -13.55 -2.88 10.99
CA ILE A 16 -13.19 -2.49 12.35
C ILE A 16 -14.46 -2.54 13.20
N ARG A 17 -14.46 -3.39 14.24
CA ARG A 17 -15.66 -3.67 15.05
C ARG A 17 -16.14 -2.47 15.85
N GLU A 18 -15.22 -1.64 16.33
CA GLU A 18 -15.51 -0.50 17.18
C GLU A 18 -14.80 0.75 16.66
N CYS A 19 -15.60 1.74 16.26
CA CYS A 19 -15.17 3.08 15.90
C CYS A 19 -16.11 4.11 16.50
N TYR A 20 -15.60 5.32 16.69
CA TYR A 20 -16.32 6.43 17.30
C TYR A 20 -16.41 7.59 16.32
N VAL A 21 -17.57 8.22 16.28
CA VAL A 21 -17.84 9.38 15.43
C VAL A 21 -18.02 10.60 16.32
N TYR A 22 -17.43 11.71 15.90
CA TYR A 22 -17.41 12.99 16.58
C TYR A 22 -17.90 14.10 15.63
N LYS A 23 -18.47 15.14 16.21
CA LYS A 23 -18.86 16.32 15.45
C LYS A 23 -17.63 17.21 15.23
N VAL A 24 -17.28 17.45 13.98
CA VAL A 24 -16.16 18.34 13.62
C VAL A 24 -16.69 19.75 13.37
N PRO A 25 -16.15 20.77 14.05
CA PRO A 25 -16.48 22.16 13.74
C PRO A 25 -15.97 22.54 12.34
N PRO A 26 -16.66 23.46 11.62
CA PRO A 26 -16.19 23.97 10.34
C PRO A 26 -14.79 24.57 10.49
N LEU A 27 -13.90 24.33 9.53
CA LEU A 27 -12.55 24.90 9.53
C LEU A 27 -12.63 26.43 9.56
N THR A 28 -12.13 27.03 10.65
CA THR A 28 -12.02 28.49 10.81
C THR A 28 -10.65 29.03 10.38
N SER A 29 -9.66 28.15 10.14
CA SER A 29 -8.29 28.54 9.78
C SER A 29 -7.60 27.46 8.94
N SER A 30 -6.60 27.84 8.15
CA SER A 30 -5.77 26.97 7.30
C SER A 30 -4.81 26.05 8.06
N ARG A 31 -5.01 25.87 9.38
CA ARG A 31 -4.07 25.21 10.29
C ARG A 31 -4.28 23.70 10.46
N GLY A 32 -5.11 23.09 9.60
CA GLY A 32 -5.48 21.67 9.63
C GLY A 32 -6.43 21.33 10.77
N HIS A 33 -6.92 20.09 10.79
CA HIS A 33 -7.79 19.61 11.87
C HIS A 33 -7.01 19.16 13.11
N LYS A 34 -7.51 19.53 14.29
CA LYS A 34 -7.05 19.04 15.60
C LYS A 34 -8.20 18.41 16.36
N ALA A 35 -7.95 17.28 17.01
CA ALA A 35 -8.97 16.56 17.77
C ALA A 35 -9.33 17.32 19.06
N ALA A 36 -8.36 18.04 19.64
CA ALA A 36 -8.59 18.92 20.79
C ALA A 36 -9.67 19.98 20.52
N ASP A 37 -9.81 20.45 19.28
CA ASP A 37 -10.77 21.50 18.91
C ASP A 37 -12.21 20.97 18.79
N TRP A 38 -12.41 19.64 18.83
CA TRP A 38 -13.75 19.04 18.73
C TRP A 38 -14.54 19.14 20.04
N GLY A 39 -13.87 19.48 21.15
CA GLY A 39 -14.45 19.75 22.48
C GLY A 39 -14.99 18.51 23.22
N ASN A 40 -15.62 17.58 22.51
CA ASN A 40 -16.31 16.42 23.08
C ASN A 40 -15.66 15.09 22.68
N VAL A 41 -14.33 14.98 22.84
CA VAL A 41 -13.62 13.71 22.56
C VAL A 41 -14.05 12.60 23.53
N ASP A 42 -14.49 12.97 24.74
CA ASP A 42 -14.98 12.01 25.75
C ASP A 42 -16.39 11.48 25.47
N LYS A 43 -17.19 12.18 24.66
CA LYS A 43 -18.56 11.79 24.32
C LYS A 43 -18.72 11.67 22.81
N PRO A 44 -18.54 10.47 22.25
CA PRO A 44 -18.78 10.26 20.83
C PRO A 44 -20.25 10.54 20.49
N LEU A 45 -20.49 11.16 19.34
CA LEU A 45 -21.81 11.38 18.78
C LEU A 45 -22.48 10.03 18.45
N TRP A 46 -21.68 9.10 17.96
CA TRP A 46 -22.12 7.77 17.56
C TRP A 46 -20.96 6.76 17.69
N SER A 47 -21.29 5.50 17.91
CA SER A 47 -20.33 4.40 17.97
C SER A 47 -20.88 3.20 17.21
N GLY A 48 -20.02 2.51 16.48
CA GLY A 48 -20.41 1.31 15.77
C GLY A 48 -19.24 0.67 15.04
N ARG A 49 -19.54 -0.04 13.96
CA ARG A 49 -18.60 -0.76 13.11
C ARG A 49 -18.29 0.06 11.86
N LEU A 50 -17.03 0.06 11.46
CA LEU A 50 -16.57 0.63 10.20
C LEU A 50 -16.27 -0.49 9.21
N ARG A 51 -16.75 -0.36 7.98
CA ARG A 51 -16.40 -1.22 6.85
C ARG A 51 -15.84 -0.38 5.71
N ILE A 52 -14.69 -0.79 5.18
CA ILE A 52 -14.14 -0.23 3.95
C ILE A 52 -14.47 -1.20 2.82
N ILE A 53 -15.13 -0.70 1.79
CA ILE A 53 -15.63 -1.46 0.67
C ILE A 53 -15.08 -0.85 -0.62
N ALA A 54 -14.49 -1.68 -1.46
CA ALA A 54 -14.09 -1.34 -2.81
C ALA A 54 -15.16 -1.82 -3.79
N VAL A 55 -15.61 -0.95 -4.68
CA VAL A 55 -16.52 -1.29 -5.79
C VAL A 55 -15.84 -0.82 -7.07
N GLY A 56 -15.34 -1.77 -7.86
CA GLY A 56 -14.54 -1.48 -9.05
C GLY A 56 -13.32 -0.61 -8.73
N LYS A 57 -13.33 0.64 -9.21
CA LYS A 57 -12.24 1.63 -8.98
C LYS A 57 -12.50 2.58 -7.81
N LYS A 58 -13.67 2.52 -7.18
CA LYS A 58 -14.09 3.43 -6.11
C LYS A 58 -13.99 2.73 -4.77
N CYS A 59 -13.68 3.50 -3.74
CA CYS A 59 -13.67 3.01 -2.36
C CYS A 59 -14.73 3.76 -1.55
N PHE A 60 -15.40 3.05 -0.65
CA PHE A 60 -16.48 3.55 0.19
C PHE A 60 -16.20 3.15 1.63
N ILE A 61 -16.27 4.11 2.54
CA ILE A 61 -16.21 3.86 3.97
C ILE A 61 -17.65 3.89 4.48
N ARG A 62 -18.15 2.77 4.96
CA ARG A 62 -19.48 2.63 5.54
C ARG A 62 -19.37 2.57 7.06
N LEU A 63 -20.10 3.44 7.74
CA LEU A 63 -20.28 3.44 9.18
C LEU A 63 -21.62 2.78 9.48
N GLU A 64 -21.60 1.69 10.23
CA GLU A 64 -22.78 0.87 10.51
C GLU A 64 -22.91 0.55 11.98
N ASP A 65 -24.14 0.39 12.47
CA ASP A 65 -24.31 -0.09 13.83
C ASP A 65 -23.81 -1.54 13.96
N GLY A 66 -23.03 -1.81 15.01
CA GLY A 66 -22.46 -3.13 15.27
C GLY A 66 -23.52 -4.20 15.57
N LYS A 67 -24.71 -3.81 16.05
CA LYS A 67 -25.79 -4.73 16.42
C LYS A 67 -26.79 -4.96 15.29
N THR A 68 -27.31 -3.88 14.71
CA THR A 68 -28.36 -3.95 13.68
C THR A 68 -27.81 -4.03 12.25
N GLY A 69 -26.58 -3.55 12.03
CA GLY A 69 -26.01 -3.39 10.69
C GLY A 69 -26.62 -2.21 9.91
N GLU A 70 -27.40 -1.34 10.57
CA GLU A 70 -27.97 -0.15 9.93
C GLU A 70 -26.86 0.82 9.52
N LEU A 71 -26.92 1.30 8.27
CA LEU A 71 -25.97 2.26 7.73
C LEU A 71 -26.23 3.63 8.36
N PHE A 72 -25.27 4.11 9.14
CA PHE A 72 -25.30 5.45 9.73
C PHE A 72 -24.82 6.50 8.73
N ALA A 73 -23.69 6.25 8.08
CA ALA A 73 -23.12 7.19 7.10
C ALA A 73 -22.26 6.46 6.06
N SER A 74 -22.24 7.01 4.84
CA SER A 74 -21.38 6.57 3.75
C SER A 74 -20.43 7.68 3.34
N CYS A 75 -19.14 7.36 3.27
CA CYS A 75 -18.10 8.28 2.87
C CYS A 75 -17.47 7.74 1.56
N PRO A 76 -17.79 8.33 0.40
CA PRO A 76 -17.08 8.00 -0.83
C PRO A 76 -15.63 8.50 -0.75
N TYR A 77 -14.68 7.59 -0.86
CA TYR A 77 -13.27 7.89 -0.82
C TYR A 77 -12.70 8.00 -2.24
N GLU A 78 -12.26 9.22 -2.59
CA GLU A 78 -11.56 9.53 -3.84
C GLU A 78 -10.19 10.13 -3.52
N GLU A 79 -9.12 9.53 -4.07
CA GLU A 79 -7.73 9.95 -3.86
C GLU A 79 -7.51 11.45 -4.16
N ASN A 80 -8.17 11.99 -5.19
CA ASN A 80 -7.99 13.37 -5.63
C ASN A 80 -8.74 14.43 -4.82
N LYS A 81 -9.66 14.04 -3.92
CA LYS A 81 -10.58 15.00 -3.26
C LYS A 81 -10.29 15.24 -1.79
N GLY A 82 -9.21 14.68 -1.24
CA GLY A 82 -8.88 14.85 0.18
C GLY A 82 -10.03 14.41 1.09
N CYS A 83 -10.70 13.30 0.77
CA CYS A 83 -11.89 12.85 1.49
C CYS A 83 -11.62 12.44 2.94
N VAL A 84 -10.37 12.10 3.26
CA VAL A 84 -9.93 11.74 4.62
C VAL A 84 -8.70 12.55 4.94
N GLU A 85 -8.75 13.31 6.03
CA GLU A 85 -7.64 14.10 6.54
C GLU A 85 -7.22 13.56 7.92
N PRO A 86 -5.96 13.15 8.11
CA PRO A 86 -5.46 12.77 9.43
C PRO A 86 -5.33 14.02 10.31
N VAL A 87 -5.64 13.85 11.59
CA VAL A 87 -5.57 14.94 12.56
C VAL A 87 -4.11 15.14 13.02
N THR A 88 -3.68 16.39 13.24
CA THR A 88 -2.26 16.72 13.48
C THR A 88 -1.78 16.34 14.89
N ASP A 89 -2.65 16.43 15.89
CA ASP A 89 -2.31 16.18 17.30
C ASP A 89 -2.46 14.71 17.71
N SER A 90 -3.12 13.89 16.89
CA SER A 90 -3.36 12.48 17.20
C SER A 90 -3.51 11.64 15.95
N SER A 91 -2.72 10.56 15.88
CA SER A 91 -2.85 9.54 14.83
C SER A 91 -4.02 8.57 15.01
N ARG A 92 -4.84 8.71 16.07
CA ARG A 92 -6.04 7.87 16.28
C ARG A 92 -7.31 8.50 15.71
N TYR A 93 -7.25 9.78 15.33
CA TYR A 93 -8.39 10.54 14.85
C TYR A 93 -8.16 10.98 13.41
N PHE A 94 -9.25 10.98 12.64
CA PHE A 94 -9.31 11.38 11.25
C PHE A 94 -10.54 12.23 11.04
N VAL A 95 -10.51 13.12 10.06
CA VAL A 95 -11.71 13.79 9.56
C VAL A 95 -12.09 13.12 8.25
N VAL A 96 -13.33 12.66 8.17
CA VAL A 96 -13.88 12.02 6.97
C VAL A 96 -14.98 12.90 6.40
N ARG A 97 -14.97 13.07 5.07
CA ARG A 97 -16.04 13.74 4.36
C ARG A 97 -17.13 12.73 4.02
N ILE A 98 -18.30 12.94 4.58
CA ILE A 98 -19.50 12.17 4.25
C ILE A 98 -20.30 12.87 3.15
N GLU A 99 -21.02 12.08 2.37
CA GLU A 99 -21.95 12.59 1.37
C GLU A 99 -23.34 12.02 1.66
N ASP A 100 -24.31 12.91 1.86
CA ASP A 100 -25.70 12.56 2.10
C ASP A 100 -26.60 13.37 1.16
N GLN A 101 -27.31 12.67 0.26
CA GLN A 101 -28.27 13.25 -0.69
C GLN A 101 -27.76 14.51 -1.43
N GLY A 102 -26.47 14.51 -1.83
CA GLY A 102 -25.82 15.61 -2.55
C GLY A 102 -25.28 16.75 -1.67
N ARG A 103 -25.40 16.65 -0.34
CA ARG A 103 -24.74 17.52 0.63
C ARG A 103 -23.50 16.82 1.19
N HIS A 104 -22.42 17.58 1.37
CA HIS A 104 -21.22 17.08 2.03
C HIS A 104 -21.16 17.62 3.46
N ALA A 105 -20.73 16.77 4.38
CA ALA A 105 -20.44 17.16 5.75
C ALA A 105 -19.11 16.53 6.21
N PHE A 106 -18.51 17.10 7.24
CA PHE A 106 -17.28 16.58 7.83
C PHE A 106 -17.61 15.94 9.18
N LEU A 107 -17.17 14.70 9.36
CA LEU A 107 -17.28 13.96 10.61
C LEU A 107 -15.89 13.61 11.12
N GLY A 108 -15.74 13.63 12.43
CA GLY A 108 -14.54 13.16 13.10
C GLY A 108 -14.69 11.67 13.31
N LEU A 109 -13.72 10.89 12.88
CA LEU A 109 -13.64 9.47 13.11
C LEU A 109 -12.51 9.21 14.09
N GLY A 110 -12.77 8.39 15.09
CA GLY A 110 -11.78 7.99 16.09
C GLY A 110 -11.79 6.49 16.31
N PHE A 111 -10.61 5.96 16.61
CA PHE A 111 -10.41 4.57 16.95
C PHE A 111 -9.96 4.45 18.41
N LEU A 112 -10.37 3.34 19.06
CA LEU A 112 -9.90 3.02 20.40
C LEU A 112 -8.39 2.80 20.39
N ASP A 113 -7.93 1.95 19.47
CA ASP A 113 -6.52 1.59 19.31
C ASP A 113 -5.86 2.28 18.14
N ARG A 114 -4.56 2.57 18.33
CA ARG A 114 -3.71 3.15 17.27
C ARG A 114 -3.44 2.16 16.13
N SER A 115 -3.48 0.86 16.41
CA SER A 115 -3.36 -0.20 15.39
C SER A 115 -4.51 -0.09 14.39
N HIS A 116 -5.75 0.00 14.84
CA HIS A 116 -6.92 0.14 13.97
C HIS A 116 -6.88 1.41 13.12
N ALA A 117 -6.40 2.52 13.69
CA ALA A 117 -6.16 3.76 12.95
C ALA A 117 -5.10 3.60 11.84
N PHE A 118 -4.04 2.84 12.12
CA PHE A 118 -3.00 2.54 11.14
C PHE A 118 -3.54 1.63 10.03
N ASP A 119 -4.22 0.53 10.39
CA ASP A 119 -4.82 -0.40 9.45
C ASP A 119 -5.83 0.30 8.53
N PHE A 120 -6.63 1.22 9.07
CA PHE A 120 -7.56 2.05 8.32
C PHE A 120 -6.84 2.88 7.23
N ASN A 121 -5.76 3.58 7.60
CA ASN A 121 -5.02 4.41 6.65
C ASN A 121 -4.32 3.55 5.58
N VAL A 122 -3.74 2.41 5.98
CA VAL A 122 -3.06 1.49 5.06
C VAL A 122 -4.06 0.82 4.12
N ALA A 123 -5.21 0.37 4.60
CA ALA A 123 -6.24 -0.26 3.77
C ALA A 123 -6.76 0.68 2.68
N LEU A 124 -6.91 1.97 3.00
CA LEU A 124 -7.25 2.98 1.99
C LEU A 124 -6.13 3.11 0.94
N GLN A 125 -4.88 3.30 1.37
CA GLN A 125 -3.75 3.49 0.45
C GLN A 125 -3.45 2.28 -0.42
N ASP A 126 -3.54 1.06 0.13
CA ASP A 126 -3.23 -0.18 -0.57
C ASP A 126 -4.16 -0.39 -1.77
N HIS A 127 -5.44 -0.04 -1.62
CA HIS A 127 -6.42 -0.12 -2.70
C HIS A 127 -6.03 0.73 -3.92
N PHE A 128 -5.62 1.99 -3.71
CA PHE A 128 -5.20 2.86 -4.82
C PHE A 128 -3.87 2.44 -5.42
N LYS A 129 -2.97 1.92 -4.60
CA LYS A 129 -1.71 1.33 -5.08
C LYS A 129 -1.98 0.13 -5.98
N HIS A 130 -2.90 -0.74 -5.61
CA HIS A 130 -3.33 -1.87 -6.44
C HIS A 130 -3.96 -1.39 -7.76
N LEU A 131 -4.89 -0.43 -7.70
CA LEU A 131 -5.52 0.14 -8.90
C LEU A 131 -4.49 0.82 -9.82
N ALA A 132 -3.52 1.55 -9.28
CA ALA A 132 -2.47 2.20 -10.05
C ALA A 132 -1.53 1.17 -10.70
N ALA A 133 -1.22 0.08 -10.00
CA ALA A 133 -0.43 -1.02 -10.55
C ALA A 133 -1.19 -1.75 -11.68
N GLU A 134 -2.48 -2.00 -11.50
CA GLU A 134 -3.34 -2.62 -12.51
C GLU A 134 -3.49 -1.74 -13.76
N GLN A 135 -3.68 -0.43 -13.58
CA GLN A 135 -3.71 0.52 -14.71
C GLN A 135 -2.40 0.53 -15.48
N LYS A 136 -1.26 0.57 -14.80
CA LYS A 136 0.07 0.50 -15.43
C LYS A 136 0.29 -0.84 -16.15
N ALA A 137 -0.15 -1.95 -15.56
CA ALA A 137 -0.05 -3.26 -16.18
C ALA A 137 -0.96 -3.36 -17.42
N ALA A 138 -2.18 -2.81 -17.36
CA ALA A 138 -3.10 -2.75 -18.50
C ALA A 138 -2.55 -1.85 -19.62
N GLU A 139 -1.95 -0.71 -19.28
CA GLU A 139 -1.29 0.18 -20.23
C GLU A 139 -0.06 -0.49 -20.84
N GLN A 140 0.77 -1.18 -20.06
CA GLN A 140 1.87 -2.01 -20.55
C GLN A 140 1.39 -3.18 -21.41
N LYS A 141 0.23 -3.76 -21.13
CA LYS A 141 -0.35 -4.83 -21.96
C LYS A 141 -0.88 -4.28 -23.29
N LYS A 142 -1.41 -3.05 -23.30
CA LYS A 142 -1.78 -2.33 -24.52
C LYS A 142 -0.56 -1.90 -25.33
N LEU A 143 0.51 -1.43 -24.67
CA LEU A 143 1.78 -1.06 -25.30
C LEU A 143 2.64 -2.28 -25.70
N GLY A 144 2.45 -3.42 -25.03
CA GLY A 144 3.19 -4.68 -25.18
C GLY A 144 2.90 -5.43 -26.49
N THR A 145 1.99 -4.93 -27.31
CA THR A 145 1.83 -5.38 -28.70
C THR A 145 3.03 -4.99 -29.60
N GLN A 146 4.02 -4.25 -29.08
CA GLN A 146 5.29 -3.94 -29.76
C GLN A 146 6.52 -4.60 -29.12
N GLN A 147 6.38 -5.67 -28.33
CA GLN A 147 7.55 -6.52 -28.07
C GLN A 147 7.77 -7.46 -29.26
N PRO A 148 8.95 -7.44 -29.92
CA PRO A 148 9.23 -8.35 -31.02
C PRO A 148 9.11 -9.76 -30.46
N LYS A 149 8.20 -10.53 -31.06
CA LYS A 149 7.96 -11.94 -30.74
C LYS A 149 9.27 -12.68 -30.98
N MET A 150 10.04 -12.89 -29.91
CA MET A 150 11.26 -13.68 -29.98
C MET A 150 10.82 -15.13 -30.18
N ASP A 151 10.91 -15.60 -31.41
CA ASP A 151 10.66 -17.00 -31.73
C ASP A 151 11.77 -17.85 -31.12
N PHE A 152 11.48 -18.45 -29.96
CA PHE A 152 12.33 -19.45 -29.31
C PHE A 152 12.17 -20.85 -29.93
N SER A 153 11.53 -20.94 -31.10
CA SER A 153 11.40 -22.18 -31.85
C SER A 153 12.74 -22.58 -32.43
N LEU A 154 13.22 -23.76 -32.05
CA LEU A 154 14.38 -24.40 -32.67
C LEU A 154 14.07 -24.64 -34.14
N LYS A 155 15.00 -24.26 -35.02
CA LYS A 155 14.90 -24.61 -36.44
C LYS A 155 15.06 -26.13 -36.59
N GLU A 156 14.35 -26.73 -37.54
CA GLU A 156 14.37 -28.18 -37.79
C GLU A 156 15.84 -28.67 -37.88
N GLY A 157 16.24 -29.50 -36.90
CA GLY A 157 17.60 -30.04 -36.79
C GLY A 157 18.41 -29.58 -35.57
N GLN A 158 17.98 -28.56 -34.82
CA GLN A 158 18.69 -28.12 -33.61
C GLN A 158 18.20 -28.90 -32.37
N THR A 159 19.07 -29.74 -31.80
CA THR A 159 18.76 -30.57 -30.62
C THR A 159 19.27 -29.89 -29.35
N ILE A 160 18.40 -29.63 -28.37
CA ILE A 160 18.79 -29.13 -27.04
C ILE A 160 19.24 -30.31 -26.18
N ASN A 161 20.54 -30.40 -25.92
CA ASN A 161 21.08 -31.35 -24.94
C ASN A 161 20.79 -30.86 -23.52
N LEU A 162 19.80 -31.45 -22.87
CA LEU A 162 19.48 -31.23 -21.45
C LEU A 162 20.22 -32.27 -20.59
N THR A 163 21.33 -31.89 -19.98
CA THR A 163 21.97 -32.72 -18.95
C THR A 163 21.17 -32.60 -17.65
N ILE A 164 20.24 -33.53 -17.41
CA ILE A 164 19.50 -33.63 -16.15
C ILE A 164 20.46 -34.19 -15.10
N ALA A 165 21.08 -33.30 -14.32
CA ALA A 165 21.86 -33.69 -13.15
C ALA A 165 20.91 -34.07 -12.01
N GLY A 166 20.47 -35.33 -11.97
CA GLY A 166 19.75 -35.87 -10.81
C GLY A 166 18.80 -37.01 -11.13
N GLY A 167 19.31 -38.25 -11.25
CA GLY A 167 18.47 -39.43 -11.05
C GLY A 167 18.97 -40.74 -11.65
N ILE A 168 19.50 -41.60 -10.76
CA ILE A 168 19.59 -43.08 -10.84
C ILE A 168 20.83 -43.69 -11.53
N GLY A 169 21.73 -44.25 -10.69
CA GLY A 169 22.51 -45.43 -11.08
C GLY A 169 24.02 -45.36 -10.81
N SER A 170 24.41 -45.79 -9.60
CA SER A 170 25.63 -46.57 -9.29
C SER A 170 27.03 -46.00 -9.62
N GLY A 171 27.84 -45.92 -8.55
CA GLY A 171 29.24 -46.35 -8.64
C GLY A 171 30.28 -45.25 -8.49
N ALA A 172 30.85 -45.19 -7.28
CA ALA A 172 32.25 -44.88 -6.99
C ALA A 172 32.88 -43.63 -7.63
N GLY A 173 33.38 -42.76 -6.75
CA GLY A 173 34.69 -42.15 -7.00
C GLY A 173 34.76 -40.65 -6.78
N SER A 174 35.51 -40.29 -5.75
CA SER A 174 36.21 -39.01 -5.58
C SER A 174 35.34 -37.77 -5.38
N SER A 175 35.21 -37.39 -4.11
CA SER A 175 35.16 -35.99 -3.69
C SER A 175 36.34 -35.25 -4.31
N GLN A 176 36.12 -34.60 -5.46
CA GLN A 176 37.08 -33.68 -6.04
C GLN A 176 36.42 -32.30 -6.21
N ARG A 177 36.64 -31.51 -5.16
CA ARG A 177 36.42 -30.07 -5.05
C ARG A 177 37.01 -29.35 -6.27
N ARG A 178 36.21 -29.09 -7.31
CA ARG A 178 36.63 -28.30 -8.49
C ARG A 178 36.36 -26.81 -8.25
N THR A 179 37.40 -26.18 -7.72
CA THR A 179 37.96 -24.88 -8.11
C THR A 179 37.15 -24.03 -9.10
N ARG A 180 36.72 -22.85 -8.64
CA ARG A 180 36.27 -21.72 -9.48
C ARG A 180 37.36 -21.36 -10.50
N PRO A 181 37.03 -21.15 -11.79
CA PRO A 181 37.98 -20.63 -12.76
C PRO A 181 38.32 -19.16 -12.46
N ALA A 182 39.60 -18.86 -12.67
CA ALA A 182 40.26 -17.60 -12.39
C ALA A 182 39.76 -16.45 -13.27
N ARG A 183 39.72 -15.26 -12.66
CA ARG A 183 39.57 -13.96 -13.33
C ARG A 183 40.91 -13.60 -14.00
N PRO A 184 40.94 -13.03 -15.21
CA PRO A 184 42.19 -12.56 -15.82
C PRO A 184 42.79 -11.42 -15.00
N ALA A 185 44.10 -11.51 -14.83
CA ALA A 185 44.94 -10.64 -14.03
C ALA A 185 44.99 -9.19 -14.53
N VAL A 186 44.94 -8.25 -13.59
CA VAL A 186 45.56 -6.93 -13.67
C VAL A 186 46.40 -6.77 -12.39
N PRO A 187 47.58 -6.12 -12.44
CA PRO A 187 48.67 -6.39 -11.51
C PRO A 187 48.38 -5.89 -10.09
N GLU A 188 48.60 -6.78 -9.11
CA GLU A 188 48.65 -6.49 -7.68
C GLU A 188 49.95 -5.80 -7.29
N GLN A 189 49.85 -4.81 -6.40
CA GLN A 189 50.83 -4.70 -5.33
C GLN A 189 50.09 -4.57 -3.99
N GLU A 190 50.07 -5.71 -3.31
CA GLU A 190 50.09 -5.97 -1.87
C GLU A 190 49.13 -5.22 -0.92
N GLY A 191 48.27 -6.01 -0.26
CA GLY A 191 48.17 -5.95 1.20
C GLY A 191 46.81 -5.58 1.80
N ALA A 192 46.09 -6.62 2.24
CA ALA A 192 45.30 -6.68 3.49
C ALA A 192 44.03 -5.80 3.69
N LEU A 193 42.86 -6.50 3.76
CA LEU A 193 41.68 -6.28 4.65
C LEU A 193 40.92 -4.91 4.57
N PRO A 194 39.63 -4.85 4.97
CA PRO A 194 38.57 -4.11 4.27
C PRO A 194 38.51 -2.62 4.63
N PRO A 195 38.04 -1.71 3.74
CA PRO A 195 37.82 -0.33 4.13
C PRO A 195 36.46 -0.21 4.83
N LEU A 196 36.50 -0.27 6.16
CA LEU A 196 35.63 0.53 7.01
C LEU A 196 35.72 1.98 6.53
N LEU A 197 34.60 2.56 6.11
CA LEU A 197 34.54 3.97 5.70
C LEU A 197 34.95 4.86 6.89
N PRO A 198 35.93 5.77 6.72
CA PRO A 198 36.31 6.69 7.79
C PRO A 198 35.25 7.79 7.97
N PRO A 199 34.97 8.22 9.22
CA PRO A 199 34.04 9.30 9.50
C PRO A 199 34.61 10.67 9.07
N PRO A 200 33.74 11.64 8.69
CA PRO A 200 34.14 12.93 8.15
C PRO A 200 34.79 13.85 9.21
N PRO A 201 35.78 14.68 8.82
CA PRO A 201 36.48 15.59 9.72
C PRO A 201 35.64 16.84 10.09
N PRO A 202 35.83 17.40 11.30
CA PRO A 202 35.12 18.59 11.79
C PRO A 202 35.65 19.92 11.19
N PRO A 203 34.82 20.97 11.15
CA PRO A 203 35.14 22.25 10.50
C PRO A 203 36.20 23.07 11.25
N GLY A 204 37.27 23.46 10.53
CA GLY A 204 38.33 24.33 11.04
C GLY A 204 37.89 25.79 11.19
N LYS A 205 38.26 26.40 12.33
CA LYS A 205 38.02 27.82 12.66
C LYS A 205 38.88 28.74 11.78
N ARG A 206 38.24 29.78 11.23
CA ARG A 206 38.88 30.90 10.53
C ARG A 206 39.75 31.71 11.50
N LYS A 207 40.93 32.11 11.05
CA LYS A 207 41.65 33.28 11.55
C LYS A 207 42.10 34.10 10.34
#